data_AF-A0A2K3KH33-F1
#
_entry.id   AF-A0A2K3KH33-F1
#
_cell.length_a   1.000
_cell.length_b   1.000
_cell.length_c   1.000
_cell.angle_alpha   90.00
_cell.angle_beta   90.00
_cell.angle_gamma   90.00
#
_symmetry.space_group_name_H-M   'P 1'
#
loop_
_entity.id
_entity.type
_entity.pdbx_description
1 polymer ?
#
loop_
_entity_poly.entity_id
_entity_poly.type
_entity_poly.pdbx_seq_one_letter_code
_entity_poly.pdbx_strand_id
1 'polypeptide(L)' 'MAAFEELPEGCIATILSRTTPLDAGRLSLISKTFRSAADSDAVWDQFLPSDPNFIDSIIS' A
#
# COMPACT_ATOMS: atom_id res chain seq x y z
N MET A 1 17.26 -17.07 8.12
CA MET A 1 15.99 -16.37 8.38
C MET A 1 15.81 -15.44 7.20
N ALA A 2 14.86 -15.71 6.32
CA ALA A 2 14.67 -14.87 5.15
C ALA A 2 14.10 -13.52 5.57
N ALA A 3 14.71 -12.43 5.13
CA ALA A 3 14.25 -11.09 5.45
C ALA A 3 13.22 -10.64 4.42
N PHE A 4 12.28 -9.77 4.81
CA PHE A 4 11.37 -9.13 3.85
C PHE A 4 12.14 -8.39 2.74
N GLU A 5 13.37 -7.96 3.02
CA GLU A 5 14.31 -7.34 2.08
C GLU A 5 14.75 -8.25 0.92
N GLU A 6 14.57 -9.57 1.03
CA GLU A 6 14.87 -10.54 -0.03
C GLU A 6 13.69 -10.76 -0.99
N LEU A 7 12.49 -10.26 -0.63
CA LEU A 7 11.32 -10.36 -1.49
C LEU A 7 11.36 -9.28 -2.58
N PRO A 8 10.89 -9.58 -3.81
CA PRO A 8 10.65 -8.55 -4.81
C PRO A 8 9.69 -7.49 -4.26
N GLU A 9 9.94 -6.23 -4.59
CA GLU A 9 9.13 -5.09 -4.14
C GLU A 9 7.63 -5.27 -4.46
N GLY A 10 7.30 -5.83 -5.63
CA GLY A 10 5.92 -6.13 -6.01
C GLY A 10 5.23 -7.15 -5.08
N CYS A 11 5.98 -8.10 -4.53
CA CYS A 11 5.43 -9.03 -3.52
C CYS A 11 5.13 -8.28 -2.21
N ILE A 12 6.01 -7.38 -1.79
CA ILE A 12 5.82 -6.57 -0.59
C ILE A 12 4.63 -5.62 -0.79
N ALA A 13 4.53 -4.96 -1.94
CA ALA A 13 3.39 -4.12 -2.31
C ALA A 13 2.08 -4.92 -2.29
N THR A 14 2.07 -6.14 -2.82
CA THR A 14 0.88 -7.01 -2.77
C THR A 14 0.49 -7.38 -1.33
N ILE A 15 1.46 -7.59 -0.44
CA ILE A 15 1.18 -7.81 0.98
C ILE A 15 0.58 -6.56 1.60
N LEU A 16 1.19 -5.39 1.36
CA LEU A 16 0.70 -4.10 1.88
C LEU A 16 -0.72 -3.79 1.41
N SER A 17 -1.04 -4.06 0.14
CA SER A 17 -2.37 -3.84 -0.45
C SER A 17 -3.47 -4.72 0.17
N ARG A 18 -3.10 -5.72 0.98
CA ARG A 18 -4.02 -6.62 1.69
C ARG A 18 -4.12 -6.30 3.19
N THR A 19 -3.39 -5.29 3.66
CA THR A 19 -3.48 -4.77 5.03
C THR A 19 -4.51 -3.64 5.13
N THR A 20 -4.51 -2.87 6.22
CA THR A 20 -5.28 -1.62 6.30
C THR A 20 -4.45 -0.43 5.79
N PRO A 21 -5.08 0.67 5.30
CA PRO A 21 -4.36 1.88 4.91
C PRO A 21 -3.43 2.42 6.01
N LEU A 22 -3.88 2.31 7.27
CA LEU A 22 -3.10 2.72 8.44
C LEU A 22 -1.86 1.84 8.65
N ASP A 23 -2.01 0.52 8.48
CA ASP A 23 -0.90 -0.42 8.63
C ASP A 23 0.11 -0.26 7.50
N ALA A 24 -0.33 -0.10 6.25
CA ALA A 24 0.54 0.21 5.12
C ALA A 24 1.37 1.48 5.37
N GLY A 25 0.72 2.54 5.87
CA GLY A 25 1.39 3.78 6.27
C GLY A 25 2.39 3.59 7.42
N ARG A 26 2.06 2.79 8.44
CA ARG A 26 2.99 2.48 9.55
C ARG A 26 4.18 1.67 9.08
N LEU A 27 3.97 0.64 8.26
CA LEU A 27 5.01 -0.21 7.71
C LEU A 27 6.01 0.60 6.86
N SER A 28 5.54 1.61 6.12
CA SER A 28 6.40 2.53 5.35
C SER A 28 7.45 3.27 6.21
N LEU A 29 7.23 3.41 7.52
CA LEU A 29 8.15 4.09 8.45
C LEU A 29 9.23 3.15 9.00
N ILE A 30 9.08 1.83 8.82
CA ILE A 30 9.95 0.82 9.45
C ILE A 30 11.22 0.57 8.63
N SER A 31 11.11 0.54 7.29
CA SER A 31 12.27 0.36 6.41
C SER A 31 12.09 1.08 5.07
N LYS A 32 13.21 1.28 4.36
CA LYS A 32 13.22 1.88 3.01
C LYS A 32 12.48 1.01 1.99
N THR A 33 12.51 -0.31 2.17
CA THR A 33 11.88 -1.26 1.26
C THR A 33 10.37 -1.27 1.45
N PHE A 34 9.90 -1.22 2.70
CA PHE A 34 8.48 -0.98 2.96
C PHE A 34 8.03 0.40 2.49
N ARG A 35 8.86 1.44 2.62
CA ARG A 35 8.56 2.76 2.06
C ARG A 35 8.35 2.69 0.55
N SER A 36 9.32 2.13 -0.17
CA SER A 36 9.26 2.00 -1.64
C SER A 36 8.01 1.25 -2.08
N ALA A 37 7.74 0.10 -1.45
CA ALA A 37 6.56 -0.69 -1.75
C ALA A 37 5.24 0.04 -1.41
N ALA A 38 5.20 0.81 -0.31
CA ALA A 38 4.05 1.59 0.10
C ALA A 38 3.79 2.82 -0.79
N ASP A 39 4.81 3.32 -1.49
CA ASP A 39 4.66 4.43 -2.44
C ASP A 39 4.08 3.95 -3.80
N SER A 40 3.84 2.65 -3.97
CA SER A 40 3.23 2.09 -5.17
C SER A 40 1.70 2.30 -5.20
N ASP A 41 1.19 2.83 -6.32
CA ASP A 41 -0.26 2.98 -6.56
C ASP A 41 -1.02 1.66 -6.44
N ALA A 42 -0.38 0.53 -6.76
CA ALA A 42 -0.98 -0.81 -6.62
C ALA A 42 -1.41 -1.13 -5.17
N VAL A 43 -0.79 -0.50 -4.17
CA VAL A 43 -1.18 -0.61 -2.77
C VAL A 43 -2.48 0.15 -2.51
N TRP A 44 -2.54 1.41 -2.94
CA TRP A 44 -3.64 2.33 -2.63
C TRP A 44 -4.88 2.10 -3.48
N ASP A 45 -4.71 1.62 -4.71
CA ASP A 45 -5.81 1.22 -5.60
C ASP A 45 -6.71 0.13 -4.98
N GLN A 46 -6.18 -0.72 -4.10
CA GLN A 46 -6.98 -1.73 -3.40
C GLN A 46 -7.81 -1.17 -2.24
N PHE A 47 -7.47 0.03 -1.74
CA PHE A 47 -8.20 0.70 -0.67
C PHE A 47 -9.26 1.66 -1.19
N LEU A 48 -9.10 2.12 -2.43
CA LEU A 48 -10.04 3.01 -3.07
C LEU A 48 -11.37 2.28 -3.36
N PRO A 49 -12.52 2.93 -3.12
CA PRO A 49 -13.80 2.39 -3.55
C PRO A 49 -13.82 2.20 -5.06
N SER A 50 -14.45 1.12 -5.52
CA SER A 50 -14.56 0.84 -6.96
C SER A 50 -15.45 1.83 -7.71
N ASP A 51 -16.16 2.73 -7.01
CA ASP A 51 -16.98 3.76 -7.62
C ASP A 51 -16.13 5.01 -7.91
N PRO A 52 -15.86 5.34 -9.19
CA PRO A 52 -15.09 6.51 -9.56
C PRO A 52 -15.77 7.83 -9.14
N ASN A 53 -17.08 7.82 -8.89
CA ASN A 53 -17.82 9.01 -8.45
C ASN A 53 -17.75 9.21 -6.92
N PHE A 54 -17.13 8.29 -6.18
CA PHE A 54 -17.00 8.43 -4.72
C PHE A 54 -16.18 9.66 -4.34
N ILE A 55 -15.11 9.95 -5.09
CA ILE A 55 -14.27 11.12 -4.84
C ILE A 55 -15.06 12.41 -5.07
N ASP A 56 -15.86 12.47 -6.15
CA ASP A 56 -16.73 13.61 -6.44
C ASP A 56 -17.74 13.86 -5.32
N SER A 57 -18.21 12.81 -4.63
CA SER A 57 -19.10 12.94 -3.47
C SER A 57 -18.42 13.42 -2.19
N ILE A 58 -17.10 13.26 -2.04
CA ILE A 58 -16.36 13.74 -0.85
C ILE A 58 -16.03 15.23 -0.96
N ILE A 59 -15.75 15.70 -2.18
CA ILE A 59 -15.29 17.07 -2.43
C ILE A 59 -16.43 18.05 -2.75
N SER A 60 -17.65 17.55 -2.97
CA SER A 60 -18.88 18.36 -3.12
C SER A 60 -19.50 18.72 -1.78
#